data_AF-A0A6V7MRF5-F1
#
_entry.id   AF-A0A6V7MRF5-F1
#
_cell.length_a   1.000
_cell.length_b   1.000
_cell.length_c   1.000
_cell.angle_alpha   90.00
_cell.angle_beta   90.00
_cell.angle_gamma   90.00
#
_symmetry.space_group_name_H-M   'P 1'
#
loop_
_entity.id
_entity.type
_entity.pdbx_description
1 polymer ?
#
loop_
_entity_poly.entity_id
_entity_poly.type
_entity_poly.pdbx_seq_one_letter_code
_entity_poly.pdbx_strand_id
1 'polypeptide(L)'
;MGILIYLVPAFALWALIATVLAFVRGRQLRAESGQLASTQDSLARYQAALSQLKARAAASALELESLQRSYTVLKQSLEQREQTAAEQAPAADSQVIPMVMVQRLDIANEIGTLFTHVARVARSLRRYSAYSRGHTAPEPATARYDLHWLADCLHSFDQIGYALLRGNVAALITACQDLLSMYDHYLKDGSGYNSRDTFQRLGSDVPLSDATDAIRSIIVKATLAQDVRDAVMEDAAAANVG
;
A
#
# COMPACT_ATOMS: atom_id res chain seq x y z
N MET A 1 80.01 11.22 27.86
CA MET A 1 78.76 11.73 28.45
C MET A 1 77.94 12.67 27.52
N GLY A 2 78.50 13.25 26.45
CA GLY A 2 77.75 14.18 25.57
C GLY A 2 76.78 13.55 24.56
N ILE A 3 77.00 12.30 24.13
CA ILE A 3 76.18 11.65 23.08
C ILE A 3 74.81 11.19 23.62
N LEU A 4 74.71 10.86 24.91
CA LEU A 4 73.48 10.41 25.56
C LEU A 4 72.43 11.53 25.70
N ILE A 5 72.85 12.80 25.81
CA ILE A 5 71.94 13.95 26.00
C ILE A 5 71.12 14.24 24.73
N TYR A 6 71.67 13.97 23.55
CA TYR A 6 70.98 14.16 22.27
C TYR A 6 70.17 12.94 21.81
N LEU A 7 70.51 11.75 22.30
CA LEU A 7 69.78 10.51 21.98
C LEU A 7 68.38 10.48 22.58
N VAL A 8 68.23 10.91 23.83
CA VAL A 8 66.94 10.92 24.54
C VAL A 8 65.87 11.78 23.84
N PRO A 9 66.11 13.06 23.48
CA PRO A 9 65.12 13.86 22.76
C PRO A 9 64.85 13.35 21.34
N ALA A 10 65.87 12.77 20.66
CA ALA A 10 65.69 12.16 19.35
C ALA A 10 64.75 10.94 19.40
N PHE A 11 64.89 10.08 20.42
CA PHE A 11 63.97 8.96 20.63
C PHE A 11 62.56 9.41 21.02
N ALA A 12 62.43 10.46 21.83
CA ALA A 12 61.12 11.02 22.19
C ALA A 12 60.38 11.59 20.97
N LEU A 13 61.10 12.30 20.08
CA LEU A 13 60.55 12.81 18.83
C LEU A 13 60.10 11.65 17.91
N TRP A 14 60.92 10.62 17.77
CA TRP A 14 60.57 9.42 17.00
C TRP A 14 59.35 8.69 17.56
N ALA A 15 59.25 8.56 18.89
CA ALA A 15 58.11 7.95 19.55
C ALA A 15 56.82 8.75 19.32
N LEU A 16 56.88 10.09 19.37
CA LEU A 16 55.74 10.95 19.05
C LEU A 16 55.28 10.78 17.59
N ILE A 17 56.24 10.81 16.64
CA ILE A 17 55.93 10.62 15.21
C ILE A 17 55.30 9.24 14.99
N ALA A 18 55.88 8.18 15.57
CA ALA A 18 55.36 6.82 15.45
C ALA A 18 53.93 6.70 16.04
N THR A 19 53.67 7.35 17.17
CA THR A 19 52.35 7.33 17.82
C THR A 19 51.30 8.04 16.98
N VAL A 20 51.62 9.20 16.42
CA VAL A 20 50.72 9.95 15.52
C VAL A 20 50.44 9.13 14.27
N LEU A 21 51.46 8.49 13.68
CA LEU A 21 51.31 7.70 12.47
C LEU A 21 50.48 6.42 12.71
N ALA A 22 50.68 5.76 13.85
CA ALA A 22 49.85 4.64 14.29
C ALA A 22 48.39 5.05 14.55
N PHE A 23 48.16 6.23 15.13
CA PHE A 23 46.82 6.75 15.37
C PHE A 23 46.07 7.06 14.06
N VAL A 24 46.72 7.75 13.12
CA VAL A 24 46.13 8.07 11.80
C VAL A 24 45.84 6.78 11.04
N ARG A 25 46.79 5.84 10.99
CA ARG A 25 46.60 4.54 10.31
C ARG A 25 45.53 3.69 10.98
N GLY A 26 45.44 3.70 12.31
CA GLY A 26 44.38 3.02 13.06
C GLY A 26 42.99 3.59 12.78
N ARG A 27 42.86 4.91 12.63
CA ARG A 27 41.60 5.55 12.23
C ARG A 27 41.21 5.18 10.80
N GLN A 28 42.17 5.16 9.88
CA GLN A 28 41.93 4.76 8.50
C GLN A 28 41.46 3.31 8.40
N LEU A 29 42.14 2.37 9.07
CA LEU A 29 41.74 0.96 9.10
C LEU A 29 40.37 0.76 9.73
N ARG A 30 40.01 1.52 10.78
CA ARG A 30 38.65 1.47 11.35
C ARG A 30 37.59 1.98 10.38
N ALA A 31 37.90 3.00 9.58
CA ALA A 31 36.97 3.51 8.56
C ALA A 31 36.77 2.48 7.43
N GLU A 32 37.84 1.85 6.95
CA GLU A 32 37.79 0.78 5.94
C GLU A 32 37.04 -0.46 6.46
N SER A 33 37.32 -0.90 7.69
CA SER A 33 36.59 -1.99 8.34
C SER A 33 35.10 -1.68 8.53
N GLY A 34 34.76 -0.42 8.84
CA GLY A 34 33.36 0.02 8.95
C GLY A 34 32.61 -0.04 7.61
N GLN A 35 33.28 0.24 6.50
CA GLN A 35 32.70 0.12 5.16
C GLN A 35 32.50 -1.36 4.75
N LEU A 36 33.45 -2.24 5.08
CA LEU A 36 33.30 -3.67 4.84
C LEU A 36 32.14 -4.26 5.67
N ALA A 37 32.02 -3.87 6.94
CA ALA A 37 30.90 -4.31 7.78
C ALA A 37 29.54 -3.83 7.25
N SER A 38 29.45 -2.58 6.78
CA SER A 38 28.19 -2.04 6.24
C SER A 38 27.78 -2.70 4.91
N THR A 39 28.75 -3.02 4.04
CA THR A 39 28.47 -3.78 2.80
C THR A 39 28.01 -5.21 3.10
N GLN A 40 28.66 -5.91 4.04
CA GLN A 40 28.24 -7.24 4.47
C GLN A 40 26.82 -7.24 5.06
N ASP A 41 26.51 -6.25 5.90
CA ASP A 41 25.18 -6.10 6.48
C ASP A 41 24.11 -5.82 5.42
N SER A 42 24.43 -5.00 4.41
CA SER A 42 23.54 -4.76 3.28
C SER A 42 23.28 -6.04 2.46
N LEU A 43 24.31 -6.85 2.21
CA LEU A 43 24.18 -8.13 1.50
C LEU A 43 23.34 -9.12 2.29
N ALA A 44 23.53 -9.20 3.62
CA ALA A 44 22.72 -10.05 4.48
C ALA A 44 21.24 -9.64 4.44
N ARG A 45 20.94 -8.34 4.46
CA ARG A 45 19.56 -7.83 4.30
C ARG A 45 18.96 -8.17 2.94
N TYR A 46 19.71 -8.05 1.85
CA TYR A 46 19.24 -8.45 0.53
C TYR A 46 18.99 -9.96 0.43
N GLN A 47 19.86 -10.78 1.02
CA GLN A 47 19.65 -12.23 1.08
C GLN A 47 18.41 -12.60 1.89
N ALA A 48 18.20 -11.96 3.04
CA ALA A 48 17.01 -12.14 3.86
C ALA A 48 15.74 -11.76 3.07
N ALA A 49 15.72 -10.60 2.42
CA ALA A 49 14.61 -10.16 1.57
C ALA A 49 14.32 -11.16 0.43
N LEU A 50 15.36 -11.69 -0.21
CA LEU A 50 15.23 -12.67 -1.29
C LEU A 50 14.67 -14.01 -0.77
N SER A 51 15.09 -14.45 0.41
CA SER A 51 14.52 -15.65 1.05
C SER A 51 13.05 -15.47 1.40
N GLN A 52 12.67 -14.27 1.87
CA GLN A 52 11.29 -13.94 2.19
C GLN A 52 10.40 -13.89 0.94
N LEU A 53 10.90 -13.34 -0.18
CA LEU A 53 10.19 -13.36 -1.46
C LEU A 53 10.00 -14.79 -1.98
N LYS A 54 11.03 -15.64 -1.88
CA LYS A 54 10.92 -17.06 -2.22
C LYS A 54 9.88 -17.79 -1.37
N ALA A 55 9.84 -17.53 -0.06
CA ALA A 55 8.83 -18.10 0.83
C ALA A 55 7.41 -17.66 0.47
N ARG A 56 7.21 -16.37 0.15
CA ARG A 56 5.91 -15.86 -0.32
C ARG A 56 5.48 -16.50 -1.63
N ALA A 57 6.41 -16.68 -2.59
CA ALA A 57 6.12 -17.35 -3.84
C ALA A 57 5.69 -18.82 -3.62
N ALA A 58 6.39 -19.55 -2.75
CA ALA A 58 6.02 -20.92 -2.39
C ALA A 58 4.65 -21.00 -1.71
N ALA A 59 4.33 -20.06 -0.80
CA ALA A 59 3.01 -19.99 -0.18
C ALA A 59 1.90 -19.73 -1.22
N SER A 60 2.12 -18.81 -2.16
CA SER A 60 1.14 -18.53 -3.22
C SER A 60 0.91 -19.72 -4.16
N ALA A 61 1.94 -20.54 -4.42
CA ALA A 61 1.79 -21.75 -5.22
C ALA A 61 0.90 -22.80 -4.53
N LEU A 62 1.07 -22.99 -3.22
CA LEU A 62 0.20 -23.88 -2.43
C LEU A 62 -1.25 -23.38 -2.38
N GLU A 63 -1.45 -22.07 -2.27
CA GLU A 63 -2.79 -21.47 -2.34
C GLU A 63 -3.46 -21.78 -3.69
N LEU A 64 -2.75 -21.64 -4.81
CA LEU A 64 -3.25 -21.96 -6.14
C LEU A 64 -3.61 -23.44 -6.29
N GLU A 65 -2.77 -24.35 -5.79
CA GLU A 65 -3.10 -25.78 -5.78
C GLU A 65 -4.35 -26.09 -4.96
N SER A 66 -4.51 -25.43 -3.81
CA SER A 66 -5.70 -25.59 -2.96
C SER A 66 -6.97 -25.07 -3.67
N LEU A 67 -6.86 -23.95 -4.38
CA LEU A 67 -7.93 -23.36 -5.17
C LEU A 67 -8.31 -24.24 -6.36
N GLN A 68 -7.32 -24.86 -7.01
CA GLN A 68 -7.56 -25.79 -8.10
C GLN A 68 -8.29 -27.04 -7.60
N ARG A 69 -7.93 -27.57 -6.43
CA ARG A 69 -8.64 -28.71 -5.82
C ARG A 69 -10.08 -28.34 -5.48
N SER A 70 -10.31 -27.19 -4.85
CA SER A 70 -11.68 -26.75 -4.52
C SER A 70 -12.53 -26.54 -5.78
N TYR A 71 -11.95 -25.99 -6.85
CA TYR A 71 -12.60 -25.87 -8.14
C TYR A 71 -12.97 -27.23 -8.75
N THR A 72 -12.08 -28.22 -8.70
CA THR A 72 -12.39 -29.57 -9.21
C THR A 72 -13.52 -30.26 -8.44
N VAL A 73 -13.55 -30.12 -7.12
CA VAL A 73 -14.62 -30.65 -6.27
C VAL A 73 -15.96 -29.97 -6.57
N LEU A 74 -15.95 -28.64 -6.73
CA LEU A 74 -17.14 -27.87 -7.09
C LEU A 74 -17.67 -28.29 -8.47
N LYS A 75 -16.78 -28.52 -9.44
CA LYS A 75 -17.17 -28.98 -10.77
C LYS A 75 -17.83 -30.36 -10.71
N GLN A 76 -17.25 -31.29 -9.96
CA GLN A 76 -17.83 -32.63 -9.77
C GLN A 76 -19.19 -32.59 -9.08
N SER A 77 -19.37 -31.73 -8.07
CA SER A 77 -20.66 -31.61 -7.38
C SER A 77 -21.75 -31.01 -8.26
N LEU A 78 -21.39 -30.08 -9.15
CA LEU A 78 -22.32 -29.55 -10.16
C LEU A 78 -22.70 -30.61 -11.19
N GLU A 79 -21.73 -31.35 -11.74
CA GLU A 79 -21.99 -32.46 -12.67
C GLU A 79 -22.88 -33.54 -12.03
N GLN A 80 -22.65 -33.86 -10.76
CA GLN A 80 -23.46 -34.83 -10.01
C GLN A 80 -24.88 -34.31 -9.72
N ARG A 81 -25.05 -33.00 -9.52
CA ARG A 81 -26.36 -32.36 -9.37
C ARG A 81 -27.13 -32.34 -10.69
N GLU A 82 -26.46 -32.08 -11.81
CA GLU A 82 -27.05 -32.14 -13.16
C GLU A 82 -27.48 -33.57 -13.51
N GLN A 83 -26.68 -34.59 -13.17
CA GLN A 83 -27.03 -36.00 -13.38
C GLN A 83 -28.22 -36.44 -12.50
N THR A 84 -28.21 -36.08 -11.22
CA THR A 84 -29.35 -36.35 -10.31
C THR A 84 -30.63 -35.66 -10.77
N ALA A 85 -30.52 -34.44 -11.31
CA ALA A 85 -31.65 -33.70 -11.87
C ALA A 85 -32.18 -34.32 -13.18
N ALA A 86 -31.31 -34.93 -14.00
CA ALA A 86 -31.70 -35.64 -15.20
C ALA A 86 -32.39 -36.99 -14.92
N GLU A 87 -32.07 -37.64 -13.79
CA GLU A 87 -32.69 -38.92 -13.38
C GLU A 87 -34.00 -38.76 -12.61
N GLN A 88 -34.35 -37.55 -12.17
CA GLN A 88 -35.54 -37.28 -11.33
C GLN A 88 -36.71 -36.59 -12.06
N ALA A 89 -36.71 -36.51 -13.39
CA ALA A 89 -37.86 -35.98 -14.13
C ALA A 89 -39.02 -37.00 -14.17
N PRO A 90 -40.13 -36.70 -13.48
CA PRO A 90 -41.36 -36.47 -14.22
C PRO A 90 -41.87 -35.04 -14.02
N ALA A 91 -42.42 -34.51 -15.12
CA ALA A 91 -43.08 -33.22 -15.28
C ALA A 91 -43.63 -32.53 -14.01
N ALA A 92 -42.96 -31.46 -13.57
CA ALA A 92 -43.59 -30.26 -13.01
C ALA A 92 -42.55 -29.15 -12.83
N ASP A 93 -42.99 -27.93 -13.13
CA ASP A 93 -42.44 -26.65 -12.70
C ASP A 93 -41.07 -26.21 -13.21
N SER A 94 -41.16 -25.52 -14.35
CA SER A 94 -40.34 -24.35 -14.65
C SER A 94 -40.48 -23.30 -13.54
N GLN A 95 -39.59 -23.34 -12.55
CA GLN A 95 -39.15 -22.25 -11.67
C GLN A 95 -38.27 -22.94 -10.62
N VAL A 96 -36.97 -22.73 -10.53
CA VAL A 96 -36.30 -21.46 -10.25
C VAL A 96 -34.87 -21.63 -10.76
N ILE A 97 -34.43 -20.80 -11.70
CA ILE A 97 -33.00 -20.55 -11.86
C ILE A 97 -32.60 -19.84 -10.56
N PRO A 98 -31.73 -20.40 -9.69
CA PRO A 98 -31.10 -19.57 -8.69
C PRO A 98 -30.14 -18.71 -9.49
N MET A 99 -30.65 -17.58 -9.95
CA MET A 99 -29.85 -16.48 -10.40
C MET A 99 -28.89 -16.25 -9.25
N VAL A 100 -27.62 -16.60 -9.46
CA VAL A 100 -26.53 -16.25 -8.56
C VAL A 100 -26.53 -14.74 -8.55
N MET A 101 -27.39 -14.17 -7.70
CA MET A 101 -27.55 -12.76 -7.40
C MET A 101 -26.40 -12.41 -6.46
N VAL A 102 -25.18 -12.64 -6.93
CA VAL A 102 -24.07 -11.79 -6.51
C VAL A 102 -24.41 -10.46 -7.14
N GLN A 103 -25.07 -9.59 -6.37
CA GLN A 103 -25.20 -8.18 -6.74
C GLN A 103 -23.81 -7.68 -7.05
N ARG A 104 -23.53 -7.51 -8.34
CA ARG A 104 -22.28 -6.96 -8.79
C ARG A 104 -22.32 -5.50 -8.38
N LEU A 105 -21.51 -5.13 -7.39
CA LEU A 105 -21.41 -3.77 -6.92
C LEU A 105 -21.02 -2.86 -8.10
N ASP A 106 -21.98 -2.09 -8.62
CA ASP A 106 -21.78 -1.23 -9.79
C ASP A 106 -21.20 0.12 -9.37
N ILE A 107 -19.87 0.17 -9.29
CA ILE A 107 -19.09 1.34 -8.88
C ILE A 107 -18.08 1.79 -9.95
N ALA A 108 -18.24 1.34 -11.20
CA ALA A 108 -17.24 1.58 -12.25
C ALA A 108 -16.99 3.08 -12.49
N ASN A 109 -18.05 3.90 -12.44
CA ASN A 109 -17.97 5.34 -12.60
C ASN A 109 -17.22 6.00 -11.43
N GLU A 110 -17.52 5.61 -10.20
CA GLU A 110 -16.85 6.11 -9.00
C GLU A 110 -15.37 5.76 -9.00
N ILE A 111 -15.03 4.53 -9.38
CA ILE A 111 -13.64 4.10 -9.54
C ILE A 111 -12.94 4.92 -10.63
N GLY A 112 -13.59 5.19 -11.77
CA GLY A 112 -13.06 6.08 -12.80
C GLY A 112 -12.78 7.51 -12.30
N THR A 113 -13.68 8.07 -11.48
CA THR A 113 -13.48 9.38 -10.84
C THR A 113 -12.29 9.36 -9.88
N LEU A 114 -12.15 8.30 -9.08
CA LEU A 114 -11.01 8.11 -8.18
C LEU A 114 -9.68 7.99 -8.93
N PHE A 115 -9.62 7.22 -10.03
CA PHE A 115 -8.44 7.15 -10.87
C PHE A 115 -8.07 8.51 -11.50
N THR A 116 -9.08 9.28 -11.91
CA THR A 116 -8.88 10.65 -12.40
C THR A 116 -8.29 11.54 -11.31
N HIS A 117 -8.79 11.43 -10.08
CA HIS A 117 -8.25 12.14 -8.93
C HIS A 117 -6.79 11.77 -8.66
N VAL A 118 -6.45 10.49 -8.62
CA VAL A 118 -5.06 10.02 -8.44
C VAL A 118 -4.14 10.57 -9.54
N ALA A 119 -4.61 10.61 -10.80
CA ALA A 119 -3.83 11.17 -11.90
C ALA A 119 -3.60 12.69 -11.75
N ARG A 120 -4.59 13.43 -11.24
CA ARG A 120 -4.46 14.86 -10.91
C ARG A 120 -3.43 15.08 -9.79
N VAL A 121 -3.51 14.30 -8.71
CA VAL A 121 -2.54 14.34 -7.60
C VAL A 121 -1.12 14.04 -8.11
N ALA A 122 -0.96 12.98 -8.91
CA ALA A 122 0.33 12.60 -9.50
C ALA A 122 0.92 13.71 -10.39
N ARG A 123 0.07 14.41 -11.16
CA ARG A 123 0.49 15.57 -11.96
C ARG A 123 0.97 16.71 -11.07
N SER A 124 0.25 17.00 -9.99
CA SER A 124 0.64 18.02 -9.02
C SER A 124 1.96 17.66 -8.32
N LEU A 125 2.10 16.41 -7.84
CA LEU A 125 3.36 15.90 -7.28
C LEU A 125 4.53 16.14 -8.24
N ARG A 126 4.37 15.78 -9.52
CA ARG A 126 5.40 16.02 -10.54
C ARG A 126 5.73 17.50 -10.67
N ARG A 127 4.75 18.40 -10.65
CA ARG A 127 4.95 19.86 -10.77
C ARG A 127 5.74 20.44 -9.61
N TYR A 128 5.48 20.00 -8.38
CA TYR A 128 6.16 20.47 -7.17
C TYR A 128 7.50 19.76 -6.90
N SER A 129 7.72 18.60 -7.52
CA SER A 129 8.98 17.85 -7.40
C SER A 129 10.18 18.64 -7.93
N ALA A 130 11.37 18.37 -7.38
CA ALA A 130 12.64 18.94 -7.84
C ALA A 130 12.96 18.58 -9.31
N TYR A 131 12.42 17.45 -9.81
CA TYR A 131 12.69 16.95 -11.16
C TYR A 131 12.15 17.90 -12.25
N SER A 132 10.95 18.46 -12.07
CA SER A 132 10.33 19.31 -13.09
C SER A 132 10.84 20.75 -13.09
N ARG A 133 11.51 21.18 -12.01
CA ARG A 133 11.99 22.55 -11.82
C ARG A 133 13.41 22.77 -12.34
N GLY A 134 14.14 21.68 -12.62
CA GLY A 134 15.59 21.73 -12.81
C GLY A 134 16.32 21.96 -11.49
N HIS A 135 17.54 21.46 -11.36
CA HIS A 135 18.30 21.45 -10.09
C HIS A 135 18.60 22.85 -9.51
N THR A 136 18.32 23.94 -10.26
CA THR A 136 18.74 25.30 -9.94
C THR A 136 17.60 26.31 -9.81
N ALA A 137 16.34 25.93 -10.04
CA ALA A 137 15.23 26.86 -9.88
C ALA A 137 14.83 27.01 -8.40
N PRO A 138 14.48 28.23 -7.94
CA PRO A 138 14.10 28.47 -6.56
C PRO A 138 12.88 27.61 -6.17
N GLU A 139 12.95 26.98 -4.99
CA GLU A 139 11.85 26.20 -4.43
C GLU A 139 10.77 27.12 -3.86
N PRO A 140 9.50 26.97 -4.27
CA PRO A 140 8.41 27.60 -3.55
C PRO A 140 8.51 27.21 -2.08
N ALA A 141 8.45 28.19 -1.17
CA ALA A 141 8.60 27.93 0.26
C ALA A 141 7.62 26.86 0.81
N THR A 142 6.51 26.62 0.09
CA THR A 142 5.50 25.62 0.44
C THR A 142 5.70 24.25 -0.20
N ALA A 143 6.60 24.09 -1.17
CA ALA A 143 6.66 22.88 -2.00
C ALA A 143 6.92 21.60 -1.20
N ARG A 144 7.75 21.67 -0.16
CA ARG A 144 7.97 20.55 0.77
C ARG A 144 6.69 20.10 1.47
N TYR A 145 5.84 21.05 1.90
CA TYR A 145 4.57 20.75 2.57
C TYR A 145 3.53 20.26 1.56
N ASP A 146 3.47 20.89 0.38
CA ASP A 146 2.60 20.48 -0.71
C ASP A 146 2.86 19.02 -1.12
N LEU A 147 4.15 18.65 -1.28
CA LEU A 147 4.55 17.28 -1.60
C LEU A 147 4.18 16.29 -0.50
N HIS A 148 4.33 16.67 0.77
CA HIS A 148 3.96 15.82 1.90
C HIS A 148 2.46 15.49 1.88
N TRP A 149 1.61 16.51 1.81
CA TRP A 149 0.15 16.34 1.85
C TRP A 149 -0.40 15.68 0.59
N LEU A 150 0.18 15.97 -0.58
CA LEU A 150 -0.19 15.28 -1.82
C LEU A 150 0.18 13.79 -1.80
N ALA A 151 1.30 13.43 -1.18
CA ALA A 151 1.68 12.02 -1.01
C ALA A 151 0.78 11.32 0.02
N ASP A 152 0.50 11.98 1.14
CA ASP A 152 -0.39 11.48 2.19
C ASP A 152 -1.81 11.22 1.66
N CYS A 153 -2.32 12.10 0.78
CA CYS A 153 -3.59 11.97 0.09
C CYS A 153 -3.75 10.66 -0.71
N LEU A 154 -2.64 10.06 -1.18
CA LEU A 154 -2.64 8.81 -1.92
C LEU A 154 -2.49 7.57 -1.03
N HIS A 155 -2.08 7.74 0.23
CA HIS A 155 -1.64 6.63 1.08
C HIS A 155 -2.74 5.58 1.30
N SER A 156 -3.98 6.04 1.49
CA SER A 156 -5.11 5.14 1.81
C SER A 156 -5.77 4.48 0.60
N PHE A 157 -5.35 4.80 -0.63
CA PHE A 157 -5.91 4.16 -1.84
C PHE A 157 -5.54 2.68 -1.96
N ASP A 158 -4.42 2.26 -1.36
CA ASP A 158 -4.00 0.85 -1.35
C ASP A 158 -5.04 -0.03 -0.65
N GLN A 159 -5.59 0.43 0.48
CA GLN A 159 -6.60 -0.31 1.23
C GLN A 159 -7.91 -0.46 0.44
N ILE A 160 -8.32 0.58 -0.29
CA ILE A 160 -9.48 0.53 -1.19
C ILE A 160 -9.23 -0.51 -2.29
N GLY A 161 -8.06 -0.45 -2.95
CA GLY A 161 -7.68 -1.41 -3.99
C GLY A 161 -7.67 -2.85 -3.48
N TYR A 162 -7.12 -3.07 -2.29
CA TYR A 162 -7.07 -4.39 -1.66
C TYR A 162 -8.48 -4.93 -1.32
N ALA A 163 -9.36 -4.09 -0.79
CA ALA A 163 -10.74 -4.46 -0.49
C ALA A 163 -11.52 -4.84 -1.75
N LEU A 164 -11.34 -4.10 -2.84
CA LEU A 164 -11.93 -4.39 -4.15
C LEU A 164 -11.45 -5.73 -4.72
N LEU A 165 -10.14 -5.97 -4.68
CA LEU A 165 -9.54 -7.22 -5.18
C LEU A 165 -10.07 -8.46 -4.44
N ARG A 166 -10.31 -8.33 -3.13
CA ARG A 166 -10.85 -9.42 -2.30
C ARG A 166 -12.38 -9.51 -2.32
N GLY A 167 -13.06 -8.58 -2.99
CA GLY A 167 -14.53 -8.49 -2.95
C GLY A 167 -15.08 -8.32 -1.53
N ASN A 168 -14.30 -7.72 -0.62
CA ASN A 168 -14.69 -7.54 0.77
C ASN A 168 -15.38 -6.18 0.94
N VAL A 169 -16.71 -6.21 0.91
CA VAL A 169 -17.57 -5.02 0.99
C VAL A 169 -17.41 -4.28 2.32
N ALA A 170 -17.31 -5.00 3.45
CA ALA A 170 -17.11 -4.37 4.76
C ALA A 170 -15.77 -3.65 4.84
N ALA A 171 -14.68 -4.28 4.38
CA ALA A 171 -13.36 -3.64 4.33
C ALA A 171 -13.33 -2.44 3.37
N LEU A 172 -14.08 -2.51 2.26
CA LEU A 172 -14.21 -1.39 1.33
C LEU A 172 -14.88 -0.18 2.00
N ILE A 173 -15.98 -0.41 2.72
CA ILE A 173 -16.69 0.64 3.46
C ILE A 173 -15.75 1.29 4.48
N THR A 174 -15.03 0.49 5.29
CA THR A 174 -14.08 1.03 6.28
C THR A 174 -12.97 1.86 5.61
N ALA A 175 -12.33 1.34 4.56
CA ALA A 175 -11.27 2.06 3.86
C ALA A 175 -11.78 3.38 3.24
N CYS A 176 -12.99 3.38 2.69
CA CYS A 176 -13.63 4.59 2.16
C CYS A 176 -13.97 5.60 3.27
N GLN A 177 -14.45 5.14 4.43
CA GLN A 177 -14.74 6.00 5.59
C GLN A 177 -13.46 6.63 6.15
N ASP A 178 -12.39 5.86 6.26
CA ASP A 178 -11.09 6.35 6.73
C ASP A 178 -10.53 7.42 5.78
N LEU A 179 -10.59 7.19 4.47
CA LEU A 179 -10.17 8.17 3.47
C LEU A 179 -11.02 9.45 3.52
N LEU A 180 -12.34 9.32 3.71
CA LEU A 180 -13.23 10.47 3.81
C LEU A 180 -12.95 11.30 5.08
N SER A 181 -12.72 10.62 6.20
CA SER A 181 -12.31 11.25 7.47
C SER A 181 -11.00 12.02 7.32
N MET A 182 -10.01 11.43 6.64
CA MET A 182 -8.74 12.07 6.35
C MET A 182 -8.91 13.32 5.47
N TYR A 183 -9.74 13.26 4.43
CA TYR A 183 -10.00 14.42 3.56
C TYR A 183 -10.76 15.53 4.27
N ASP A 184 -11.71 15.20 5.16
CA ASP A 184 -12.40 16.18 5.99
C ASP A 184 -11.44 16.84 6.99
N HIS A 185 -10.50 16.06 7.54
CA HIS A 185 -9.43 16.59 8.40
C HIS A 185 -8.55 17.59 7.64
N TYR A 186 -8.17 17.30 6.40
CA TYR A 186 -7.37 18.22 5.59
C TYR A 186 -8.03 19.58 5.40
N LEU A 187 -9.35 19.63 5.29
CA LEU A 187 -10.08 20.90 5.10
C LEU A 187 -10.24 21.70 6.41
N LYS A 188 -10.12 21.04 7.56
CA LYS A 188 -10.34 21.62 8.90
C LYS A 188 -9.04 21.89 9.67
N ASP A 189 -7.92 21.38 9.19
CA ASP A 189 -6.61 21.54 9.82
C ASP A 189 -6.26 23.04 10.01
N GLY A 190 -5.88 23.37 11.24
CA GLY A 190 -5.54 24.71 11.72
C GLY A 190 -4.15 24.80 12.37
N SER A 191 -3.35 23.73 12.30
CA SER A 191 -1.94 23.69 12.71
C SER A 191 -1.03 24.66 11.91
N GLY A 192 0.18 24.94 12.39
CA GLY A 192 1.07 25.94 11.75
C GLY A 192 1.55 25.62 10.32
N TYR A 193 1.31 24.41 9.82
CA TYR A 193 1.72 23.92 8.50
C TYR A 193 0.57 23.15 7.82
N ASN A 194 -0.55 23.85 7.60
CA ASN A 194 -1.83 23.23 7.31
C ASN A 194 -1.94 22.53 5.96
N SER A 195 -2.43 21.30 6.02
CA SER A 195 -3.01 20.58 4.88
C SER A 195 -4.11 21.40 4.20
N ARG A 196 -4.89 22.15 4.96
CA ARG A 196 -5.94 23.06 4.45
C ARG A 196 -5.41 24.05 3.42
N ASP A 197 -4.31 24.74 3.73
CA ASP A 197 -3.76 25.76 2.85
C ASP A 197 -3.24 25.13 1.55
N THR A 198 -2.75 23.88 1.62
CA THR A 198 -2.34 23.09 0.46
C THR A 198 -3.51 22.81 -0.46
N PHE A 199 -4.58 22.20 0.05
CA PHE A 199 -5.74 21.83 -0.78
C PHE A 199 -6.61 23.02 -1.19
N GLN A 200 -6.57 24.14 -0.47
CA GLN A 200 -7.15 25.40 -0.93
C GLN A 200 -6.38 25.98 -2.12
N ARG A 201 -5.05 26.06 -2.02
CA ARG A 201 -4.19 26.58 -3.09
C ARG A 201 -4.20 25.68 -4.32
N LEU A 202 -4.21 24.36 -4.13
CA LEU A 202 -4.26 23.37 -5.19
C LEU A 202 -5.68 23.01 -5.62
N GLY A 203 -6.73 23.68 -5.11
CA GLY A 203 -8.11 23.27 -5.32
C GLY A 203 -8.53 23.20 -6.79
N SER A 204 -7.92 23.99 -7.67
CA SER A 204 -8.14 23.90 -9.13
C SER A 204 -7.43 22.70 -9.76
N ASP A 205 -6.27 22.32 -9.24
CA ASP A 205 -5.44 21.24 -9.78
C ASP A 205 -5.87 19.87 -9.21
N VAL A 206 -6.29 19.84 -7.94
CA VAL A 206 -6.67 18.66 -7.16
C VAL A 206 -7.95 18.96 -6.37
N PRO A 207 -9.13 18.95 -7.03
CA PRO A 207 -10.39 19.13 -6.34
C PRO A 207 -10.70 17.89 -5.49
N LEU A 208 -10.85 18.10 -4.18
CA LEU A 208 -11.24 17.03 -3.25
C LEU A 208 -12.74 16.71 -3.34
N SER A 209 -13.58 17.66 -3.79
CA SER A 209 -15.04 17.50 -3.89
C SER A 209 -15.43 16.27 -4.71
N ASP A 210 -14.90 16.16 -5.93
CA ASP A 210 -15.21 15.07 -6.86
C ASP A 210 -14.85 13.70 -6.25
N ALA A 211 -13.71 13.64 -5.55
CA ALA A 211 -13.26 12.43 -4.89
C ALA A 211 -14.12 12.10 -3.68
N THR A 212 -14.44 13.08 -2.84
CA THR A 212 -15.31 12.87 -1.68
C THR A 212 -16.71 12.41 -2.08
N ASP A 213 -17.27 12.93 -3.16
CA ASP A 213 -18.59 12.54 -3.67
C ASP A 213 -18.56 11.11 -4.22
N ALA A 214 -17.52 10.75 -4.97
CA ALA A 214 -17.31 9.38 -5.43
C ALA A 214 -17.17 8.40 -4.25
N ILE A 215 -16.40 8.75 -3.22
CA ILE A 215 -16.22 7.94 -2.01
C ILE A 215 -17.55 7.74 -1.28
N ARG A 216 -18.34 8.81 -1.11
CA ARG A 216 -19.68 8.72 -0.50
C ARG A 216 -20.61 7.81 -1.31
N SER A 217 -20.60 7.94 -2.63
CA SER A 217 -21.39 7.07 -3.52
C SER A 217 -20.99 5.60 -3.38
N ILE A 218 -19.68 5.29 -3.32
CA ILE A 218 -19.19 3.93 -3.07
C ILE A 218 -19.72 3.40 -1.74
N ILE A 219 -19.62 4.17 -0.66
CA ILE A 219 -20.10 3.76 0.66
C ILE A 219 -21.59 3.42 0.60
N VAL A 220 -22.42 4.32 0.06
CA VAL A 220 -23.88 4.10 -0.04
C VAL A 220 -24.19 2.83 -0.85
N LYS A 221 -23.58 2.67 -2.02
CA LYS A 221 -23.80 1.48 -2.87
C LYS A 221 -23.30 0.20 -2.20
N ALA A 222 -22.18 0.25 -1.50
CA ALA A 222 -21.59 -0.89 -0.79
C ALA A 222 -22.46 -1.31 0.40
N THR A 223 -22.95 -0.35 1.19
CA THR A 223 -23.87 -0.63 2.31
C THR A 223 -25.18 -1.23 1.80
N LEU A 224 -25.78 -0.66 0.75
CA LEU A 224 -27.00 -1.22 0.16
C LEU A 224 -26.79 -2.65 -0.36
N ALA A 225 -25.65 -2.93 -1.01
CA ALA A 225 -25.33 -4.27 -1.49
C ALA A 225 -25.11 -5.26 -0.33
N GLN A 226 -24.56 -4.79 0.79
CA GLN A 226 -24.39 -5.59 2.00
C GLN A 226 -25.74 -5.90 2.66
N ASP A 227 -26.61 -4.90 2.83
CA ASP A 227 -27.94 -5.06 3.43
C ASP A 227 -28.81 -6.05 2.65
N VAL A 228 -28.79 -5.98 1.31
CA VAL A 228 -29.54 -6.94 0.49
C VAL A 228 -28.95 -8.36 0.59
N ARG A 229 -27.62 -8.48 0.66
CA ARG A 229 -26.97 -9.78 0.86
C ARG A 229 -27.38 -10.41 2.19
N ASP A 230 -27.39 -9.61 3.25
CA ASP A 230 -27.74 -10.08 4.59
C ASP A 230 -29.21 -10.50 4.66
N ALA A 231 -30.13 -9.72 4.07
CA ALA A 231 -31.55 -10.07 3.98
C ALA A 231 -31.81 -11.38 3.22
N VAL A 232 -31.14 -11.60 2.07
CA VAL A 232 -31.26 -12.85 1.29
C VAL A 232 -30.72 -14.06 2.08
N MET A 233 -29.67 -13.87 2.88
CA MET A 233 -29.12 -14.93 3.72
C MET A 233 -30.05 -15.27 4.89
N GLU A 234 -30.72 -14.29 5.49
CA GLU A 234 -31.73 -14.50 6.53
C GLU A 234 -32.95 -15.25 6.00
N ASP A 235 -33.48 -14.87 4.83
CA ASP A 235 -34.60 -15.56 4.18
C ASP A 235 -34.25 -17.01 3.82
N ALA A 236 -33.03 -17.26 3.33
CA ALA A 236 -32.54 -18.62 3.03
C ALA A 236 -32.33 -19.47 4.29
N ALA A 237 -31.94 -18.85 5.41
CA ALA A 237 -31.82 -19.53 6.69
C ALA A 237 -33.20 -19.87 7.27
N ALA A 238 -34.18 -18.97 7.16
CA ALA A 238 -35.56 -19.20 7.59
C ALA A 238 -36.25 -20.32 6.77
N ALA A 239 -35.98 -20.39 5.46
CA ALA A 239 -36.55 -21.41 4.57
C ALA A 239 -35.99 -22.83 4.78
N ASN A 240 -34.79 -22.98 5.36
CA ASN A 240 -34.16 -24.28 5.63
C ASN A 240 -34.48 -24.85 7.03
N VAL A 241 -35.22 -24.12 7.86
CA VAL A 241 -35.56 -24.51 9.25
C VAL A 241 -37.05 -24.88 9.39
N GLY A 242 -37.87 -24.67 8.36
CA GLY A 242 -39.28 -25.10 8.28
C GLY A 242 -39.45 -26.42 7.55
#